data_AF-A0A0P7YKK9-F1
#
_entry.id   AF-A0A0P7YKK9-F1
#
_cell.length_a   1.000
_cell.length_b   1.000
_cell.length_c   1.000
_cell.angle_alpha   90.00
_cell.angle_beta   90.00
_cell.angle_gamma   90.00
#
_symmetry.space_group_name_H-M   'P 1'
#
loop_
_entity.id
_entity.type
_entity.pdbx_description
1 polymer ?
#
loop_
_entity_poly.entity_id
_entity_poly.type
_entity_poly.pdbx_seq_one_letter_code
_entity_poly.pdbx_strand_id
1 'polypeptide(L)'
;MARIARAGRRTRQSKTAVWYERARVGTLTRATDGAIAFSYDPAWLASEAAFPVASALPLTRLKWQGDPVVAAFDNLLPDAEGELREKIAARVGAQGKDVFSLLSVLGRDCVGALQFLPVEEAPSDQDMQYRVISEEEMVADLKNLAAAPLALGEDEDFRISIAGAQEKTAYLRIDGHWAKPRGITPTSHIFKT
;
A
#
# COMPACT_ATOMS: atom_id res chain seq x y z
N MET A 1 -37.37 -20.10 -34.73
CA MET A 1 -36.41 -20.72 -33.80
C MET A 1 -35.05 -20.05 -33.96
N ALA A 2 -34.68 -19.12 -33.08
CA ALA A 2 -33.35 -18.51 -33.07
C ALA A 2 -32.83 -18.48 -31.63
N ARG A 3 -31.67 -19.11 -31.42
CA ARG A 3 -31.03 -19.35 -30.12
C ARG A 3 -30.48 -18.04 -29.56
N ILE A 4 -30.90 -17.69 -28.34
CA ILE A 4 -30.29 -16.64 -27.53
C ILE A 4 -28.94 -17.17 -27.03
N ALA A 5 -27.84 -16.59 -27.51
CA ALA A 5 -26.51 -16.84 -26.97
C ALA A 5 -26.45 -16.31 -25.53
N ARG A 6 -26.26 -17.21 -24.56
CA ARG A 6 -26.03 -16.85 -23.15
C ARG A 6 -24.68 -16.14 -23.06
N ALA A 7 -24.70 -14.85 -22.75
CA ALA A 7 -23.52 -14.11 -22.37
C ALA A 7 -22.87 -14.79 -21.16
N GLY A 8 -21.61 -15.23 -21.32
CA GLY A 8 -20.83 -15.84 -20.26
C GLY A 8 -20.74 -14.90 -19.06
N ARG A 9 -21.07 -15.43 -17.88
CA ARG A 9 -21.00 -14.73 -16.59
C ARG A 9 -19.54 -14.38 -16.33
N ARG A 10 -19.09 -13.16 -16.67
CA ARG A 10 -17.76 -12.65 -16.29
C ARG A 10 -17.67 -12.72 -14.77
N THR A 11 -16.85 -13.61 -14.26
CA THR A 11 -16.46 -13.64 -12.85
C THR A 11 -15.89 -12.27 -12.50
N ARG A 12 -16.55 -11.57 -11.57
CA ARG A 12 -16.20 -10.21 -11.16
C ARG A 12 -14.93 -10.30 -10.32
N GLN A 13 -13.78 -10.15 -10.96
CA GLN A 13 -12.47 -10.10 -10.31
C GLN A 13 -12.18 -8.66 -9.88
N SER A 14 -11.73 -8.48 -8.64
CA SER A 14 -11.22 -7.18 -8.19
C SER A 14 -9.78 -7.03 -8.66
N LYS A 15 -9.40 -5.82 -9.08
CA LYS A 15 -8.07 -5.52 -9.61
C LYS A 15 -7.59 -4.19 -9.06
N THR A 16 -6.30 -4.13 -8.81
CA THR A 16 -5.60 -2.93 -8.33
C THR A 16 -4.28 -2.84 -9.09
N ALA A 17 -4.03 -1.70 -9.73
CA ALA A 17 -2.78 -1.42 -10.42
C ALA A 17 -1.67 -1.13 -9.40
N VAL A 18 -0.47 -1.63 -9.68
CA VAL A 18 0.73 -1.38 -8.88
C VAL A 18 1.63 -0.45 -9.67
N TRP A 19 2.07 0.63 -9.04
CA TRP A 19 2.84 1.71 -9.63
C TRP A 19 4.15 1.90 -8.88
N TYR A 20 5.19 2.32 -9.59
CA TYR A 20 6.45 2.81 -9.03
C TYR A 20 6.68 4.19 -9.64
N GLU A 21 6.72 5.22 -8.80
CA GLU A 21 6.65 6.63 -9.24
C GLU A 21 5.46 6.86 -10.19
N ARG A 22 5.73 7.04 -11.49
CA ARG A 22 4.70 7.22 -12.54
C ARG A 22 4.59 6.03 -13.49
N ALA A 23 5.41 4.99 -13.30
CA ALA A 23 5.43 3.81 -14.14
C ALA A 23 4.52 2.71 -13.58
N ARG A 24 3.65 2.16 -14.42
CA ARG A 24 2.82 1.02 -14.03
C ARG A 24 3.69 -0.23 -14.00
N VAL A 25 3.89 -0.79 -12.82
CA VAL A 25 4.69 -2.00 -12.58
C VAL A 25 3.90 -3.25 -12.93
N GLY A 26 2.60 -3.27 -12.60
CA GLY A 26 1.77 -4.43 -12.82
C GLY A 26 0.34 -4.30 -12.30
N THR A 27 -0.32 -5.43 -12.15
CA THR A 27 -1.69 -5.51 -11.64
C THR A 27 -1.80 -6.66 -10.64
N LEU A 28 -2.25 -6.32 -9.43
CA LEU A 28 -2.69 -7.27 -8.42
C LEU A 28 -4.17 -7.59 -8.66
N THR A 29 -4.55 -8.87 -8.58
CA THR A 29 -5.90 -9.35 -8.85
C THR A 29 -6.36 -10.29 -7.75
N ARG A 30 -7.63 -10.18 -7.38
CA ARG A 30 -8.31 -11.11 -6.48
C ARG A 30 -9.47 -11.76 -7.21
N ALA A 31 -9.43 -13.09 -7.28
CA ALA A 31 -10.51 -13.89 -7.81
C ALA A 31 -11.66 -14.04 -6.79
N THR A 32 -12.82 -14.49 -7.25
CA THR A 32 -14.03 -14.63 -6.43
C THR A 32 -13.91 -15.67 -5.32
N ASP A 33 -13.02 -16.65 -5.50
CA ASP A 33 -12.64 -17.66 -4.51
C ASP A 33 -11.59 -17.15 -3.50
N GLY A 34 -11.16 -15.89 -3.64
CA GLY A 34 -10.13 -15.27 -2.80
C GLY A 34 -8.71 -15.46 -3.32
N ALA A 35 -8.47 -16.20 -4.41
CA ALA A 35 -7.13 -16.40 -4.93
C ALA A 35 -6.51 -15.07 -5.38
N ILE A 36 -5.32 -14.78 -4.86
CA ILE A 36 -4.55 -13.58 -5.19
C ILE A 36 -3.51 -13.91 -6.26
N ALA A 37 -3.36 -12.99 -7.20
CA ALA A 37 -2.40 -13.13 -8.27
C ALA A 37 -1.86 -11.80 -8.77
N PHE A 38 -0.63 -11.80 -9.25
CA PHE A 38 0.07 -10.63 -9.76
C PHE A 38 0.58 -10.86 -11.18
N SER A 39 0.54 -9.81 -12.00
CA SER A 39 1.09 -9.81 -13.35
C SER A 39 1.82 -8.51 -13.61
N TYR A 40 3.07 -8.62 -14.07
CA TYR A 40 3.84 -7.46 -14.49
C TYR A 40 3.24 -6.81 -15.74
N ASP A 41 3.35 -5.49 -15.82
CA ASP A 41 2.97 -4.75 -17.01
C ASP A 41 4.00 -4.99 -18.12
N PRO A 42 3.59 -5.25 -19.37
CA PRO A 42 4.52 -5.41 -20.48
C PRO A 42 5.47 -4.22 -20.67
N ALA A 43 5.01 -2.99 -20.42
CA ALA A 43 5.84 -1.80 -20.52
C ALA A 43 6.88 -1.75 -19.39
N TRP A 44 6.53 -2.22 -18.18
CA TRP A 44 7.50 -2.38 -17.09
C TRP A 44 8.58 -3.40 -17.44
N LEU A 45 8.19 -4.57 -17.95
CA LEU A 45 9.15 -5.62 -18.33
C LEU A 45 10.13 -5.19 -19.43
N ALA A 46 9.76 -4.20 -20.25
CA ALA A 46 10.60 -3.65 -21.31
C ALA A 46 11.42 -2.43 -20.87
N SER A 47 11.19 -1.91 -19.66
CA SER A 47 11.87 -0.73 -19.12
C SER A 47 13.28 -1.05 -18.64
N GLU A 48 14.23 -0.14 -18.83
CA GLU A 48 15.56 -0.23 -18.23
C GLU A 48 15.53 -0.06 -16.71
N ALA A 49 14.49 0.61 -16.18
CA ALA A 49 14.28 0.79 -14.75
C ALA A 49 13.57 -0.41 -14.08
N ALA A 50 13.32 -1.50 -14.83
CA ALA A 50 12.53 -2.62 -14.33
C ALA A 50 13.26 -3.37 -13.22
N PHE A 51 12.57 -3.55 -12.09
CA PHE A 51 13.00 -4.42 -11.00
C PHE A 51 11.84 -5.29 -10.52
N PRO A 52 12.12 -6.47 -9.93
CA PRO A 52 11.09 -7.33 -9.38
C PRO A 52 10.49 -6.73 -8.10
N VAL A 53 9.16 -6.77 -7.95
CA VAL A 53 8.46 -6.24 -6.76
C VAL A 53 8.85 -6.95 -5.46
N ALA A 54 9.32 -8.20 -5.57
CA ALA A 54 9.88 -8.98 -4.49
C ALA A 54 10.87 -9.99 -5.06
N SER A 55 11.87 -10.39 -4.28
CA SER A 55 12.84 -11.42 -4.71
C SER A 55 12.18 -12.75 -5.09
N ALA A 56 11.03 -13.07 -4.49
CA ALA A 56 10.24 -14.25 -4.78
C ALA A 56 9.38 -14.13 -6.07
N LEU A 57 9.30 -12.95 -6.66
CA LEU A 57 8.50 -12.65 -7.86
C LEU A 57 9.41 -12.07 -8.96
N PRO A 58 10.33 -12.86 -9.56
CA PRO A 58 11.21 -12.37 -10.62
C PRO A 58 10.42 -11.86 -11.84
N LEU A 59 11.05 -10.96 -12.60
CA LEU A 59 10.47 -10.34 -13.80
C LEU A 59 10.15 -11.40 -14.85
N THR A 60 8.87 -11.62 -15.11
CA THR A 60 8.39 -12.56 -16.12
C THR A 60 7.05 -12.11 -16.68
N ARG A 61 6.76 -12.55 -17.90
CA ARG A 61 5.44 -12.38 -18.54
C ARG A 61 4.37 -13.31 -17.95
N LEU A 62 4.80 -14.34 -17.22
CA LEU A 62 3.87 -15.28 -16.58
C LEU A 62 3.19 -14.64 -15.38
N LYS A 63 1.93 -15.03 -15.17
CA LYS A 63 1.14 -14.61 -14.01
C LYS A 63 1.58 -15.38 -12.77
N TRP A 64 1.97 -14.67 -11.72
CA TRP A 64 2.23 -15.22 -10.39
C TRP A 64 0.92 -15.41 -9.63
N GLN A 65 0.78 -16.50 -8.87
CA GLN A 65 -0.46 -16.84 -8.14
C GLN A 65 -0.14 -17.53 -6.81
N GLY A 66 -1.05 -17.39 -5.85
CA GLY A 66 -0.98 -18.11 -4.57
C GLY A 66 0.07 -17.56 -3.61
N ASP A 67 0.63 -18.45 -2.79
CA ASP A 67 1.46 -18.11 -1.62
C ASP A 67 2.63 -17.17 -1.90
N PRO A 68 3.39 -17.27 -3.02
CA PRO A 68 4.47 -16.33 -3.30
C PRO A 68 3.98 -14.88 -3.46
N VAL A 69 2.79 -14.71 -4.04
CA VAL A 69 2.18 -13.38 -4.19
C VAL A 69 1.70 -12.88 -2.85
N VAL A 70 1.01 -13.73 -2.09
CA VAL A 70 0.53 -13.38 -0.75
C VAL A 70 1.71 -12.96 0.12
N ALA A 71 2.75 -13.79 0.24
CA ALA A 71 3.92 -13.49 1.06
C ALA A 71 4.66 -12.21 0.63
N ALA A 72 4.79 -11.96 -0.68
CA ALA A 72 5.44 -10.74 -1.17
C ALA A 72 4.71 -9.47 -0.73
N PHE A 73 3.39 -9.46 -0.85
CA PHE A 73 2.56 -8.29 -0.57
C PHE A 73 2.13 -8.18 0.91
N ASP A 74 2.09 -9.29 1.64
CA ASP A 74 1.81 -9.31 3.08
C ASP A 74 2.90 -8.60 3.89
N ASN A 75 4.17 -8.72 3.45
CA ASN A 75 5.32 -8.02 4.03
C ASN A 75 5.27 -6.48 3.88
N LEU A 76 4.32 -5.95 3.10
CA LEU A 76 4.06 -4.51 3.00
C LEU A 76 3.05 -4.01 4.03
N LEU A 77 2.40 -4.95 4.73
CA LEU A 77 1.39 -4.66 5.73
C LEU A 77 1.99 -4.82 7.14
N PRO A 78 1.35 -4.24 8.17
CA PRO A 78 1.72 -4.51 9.55
C PRO A 78 1.58 -5.99 9.85
N ASP A 79 2.40 -6.46 10.79
CA ASP A 79 2.34 -7.83 11.26
C ASP A 79 0.90 -8.18 11.69
N ALA A 80 0.49 -9.40 11.38
CA ALA A 80 -0.87 -9.88 11.64
C ALA A 80 -1.12 -10.22 13.12
N GLU A 81 -0.21 -9.85 14.03
CA GLU A 81 -0.33 -10.17 15.44
C GLU A 81 -1.47 -9.38 16.10
N GLY A 82 -2.36 -10.10 16.78
CA GLY A 82 -3.51 -9.54 17.48
C GLY A 82 -4.58 -8.93 16.57
N GLU A 83 -5.25 -7.89 17.05
CA GLU A 83 -6.39 -7.23 16.39
C GLU A 83 -5.95 -6.08 15.45
N LEU A 84 -4.65 -5.92 15.20
CA LEU A 84 -4.10 -4.74 14.53
C LEU A 84 -4.72 -4.55 13.14
N ARG A 85 -4.64 -5.57 12.28
CA ARG A 85 -5.22 -5.51 10.92
C ARG A 85 -6.73 -5.33 10.91
N GLU A 86 -7.44 -5.81 11.93
CA GLU A 86 -8.89 -5.66 12.05
C GLU A 86 -9.28 -4.22 12.37
N LYS A 87 -8.56 -3.58 13.31
CA LYS A 87 -8.72 -2.16 13.64
C LYS A 87 -8.42 -1.27 12.44
N ILE A 88 -7.36 -1.60 11.70
CA ILE A 88 -7.00 -0.89 10.46
C ILE A 88 -8.11 -1.03 9.43
N ALA A 89 -8.54 -2.26 9.12
CA ALA A 89 -9.59 -2.52 8.14
C ALA A 89 -10.88 -1.77 8.47
N ALA A 90 -11.32 -1.79 9.74
CA ALA A 90 -12.51 -1.09 10.20
C ALA A 90 -12.39 0.44 10.03
N ARG A 91 -11.22 1.02 10.35
CA ARG A 91 -10.98 2.47 10.28
C ARG A 91 -10.93 3.01 8.85
N VAL A 92 -10.35 2.25 7.93
CA VAL A 92 -10.22 2.65 6.51
C VAL A 92 -11.38 2.17 5.65
N GLY A 93 -12.33 1.42 6.22
CA GLY A 93 -13.48 0.87 5.49
C GLY A 93 -13.10 -0.21 4.48
N ALA A 94 -12.01 -0.95 4.73
CA ALA A 94 -11.61 -2.05 3.88
C ALA A 94 -12.66 -3.17 3.92
N GLN A 95 -12.88 -3.81 2.77
CA GLN A 95 -13.86 -4.90 2.63
C GLN A 95 -13.43 -6.22 3.32
N GLY A 96 -12.20 -6.26 3.86
CA GLY A 96 -11.63 -7.42 4.53
C GLY A 96 -10.25 -7.13 5.11
N LYS A 97 -9.75 -8.09 5.90
CA LYS A 97 -8.40 -8.07 6.49
C LYS A 97 -7.34 -8.79 5.64
N ASP A 98 -7.72 -9.28 4.46
CA ASP A 98 -6.81 -9.91 3.52
C ASP A 98 -5.90 -8.89 2.82
N VAL A 99 -4.76 -9.36 2.33
CA VAL A 99 -3.72 -8.55 1.70
C VAL A 99 -4.27 -7.64 0.59
N PHE A 100 -5.13 -8.19 -0.28
CA PHE A 100 -5.69 -7.41 -1.38
C PHE A 100 -6.62 -6.31 -0.87
N SER A 101 -7.52 -6.64 0.05
CA SER A 101 -8.48 -5.67 0.61
C SER A 101 -7.79 -4.54 1.35
N LEU A 102 -6.74 -4.86 2.12
CA LEU A 102 -5.94 -3.87 2.84
C LEU A 102 -5.15 -2.99 1.86
N LEU A 103 -4.37 -3.57 0.94
CA LEU A 103 -3.56 -2.81 -0.01
C LEU A 103 -4.41 -1.98 -0.99
N SER A 104 -5.63 -2.41 -1.32
CA SER A 104 -6.49 -1.63 -2.22
C SER A 104 -6.99 -0.32 -1.60
N VAL A 105 -7.01 -0.24 -0.26
CA VAL A 105 -7.40 0.98 0.46
C VAL A 105 -6.17 1.74 0.96
N LEU A 106 -5.19 1.01 1.50
CA LEU A 106 -4.00 1.56 2.15
C LEU A 106 -2.87 1.86 1.18
N GLY A 107 -2.83 1.17 0.04
CA GLY A 107 -1.65 1.15 -0.80
C GLY A 107 -1.41 2.42 -1.61
N ARG A 108 -2.27 3.44 -1.47
CA ARG A 108 -1.91 4.83 -1.82
C ARG A 108 -0.70 5.33 -1.05
N ASP A 109 -0.51 4.80 0.17
CA ASP A 109 0.46 5.24 1.17
C ASP A 109 1.28 4.06 1.71
N CYS A 110 1.55 3.09 0.84
CA CYS A 110 2.28 1.90 1.21
C CYS A 110 3.75 2.21 1.49
N VAL A 111 4.29 1.46 2.45
CA VAL A 111 5.71 1.44 2.78
C VAL A 111 6.53 1.00 1.56
N GLY A 112 7.54 1.81 1.23
CA GLY A 112 8.40 1.60 0.07
C GLY A 112 8.04 2.55 -1.07
N ALA A 113 8.32 2.14 -2.30
CA ALA A 113 8.13 2.97 -3.49
C ALA A 113 6.95 2.51 -4.37
N LEU A 114 6.20 1.50 -3.92
CA LEU A 114 5.07 0.96 -4.66
C LEU A 114 3.75 1.60 -4.20
N GLN A 115 2.96 2.07 -5.16
CA GLN A 115 1.60 2.56 -4.92
C GLN A 115 0.57 1.60 -5.52
N PHE A 116 -0.53 1.38 -4.81
CA PHE A 116 -1.65 0.55 -5.23
C PHE A 116 -2.86 1.43 -5.44
N LEU A 117 -3.31 1.48 -6.69
CA LEU A 117 -4.42 2.33 -7.13
C LEU A 117 -5.47 1.50 -7.89
N PRO A 118 -6.74 1.92 -7.92
CA PRO A 118 -7.70 1.41 -8.88
C PRO A 118 -7.11 1.40 -10.30
N VAL A 119 -7.50 0.43 -11.13
CA VAL A 119 -6.87 0.22 -12.46
C VAL A 119 -7.09 1.41 -13.40
N GLU A 120 -8.16 2.16 -13.15
CA GLU A 120 -8.59 3.35 -13.86
C GLU A 120 -7.89 4.63 -13.38
N GLU A 121 -7.17 4.56 -12.26
CA GLU A 121 -6.44 5.68 -11.68
C GLU A 121 -4.93 5.58 -11.99
N ALA A 122 -4.31 6.74 -12.12
CA ALA A 122 -2.86 6.89 -12.21
C ALA A 122 -2.36 7.74 -11.03
N PRO A 123 -1.08 7.62 -10.66
CA PRO A 123 -0.47 8.50 -9.66
C PRO A 123 -0.70 9.96 -10.06
N SER A 124 -1.27 10.75 -9.15
CA SER A 124 -1.45 12.18 -9.36
C SER A 124 -0.10 12.91 -9.34
N ASP A 125 -0.05 14.11 -9.91
CA ASP A 125 1.08 15.00 -9.66
C ASP A 125 1.23 15.18 -8.14
N GLN A 126 2.44 14.93 -7.63
CA GLN A 126 2.75 15.06 -6.23
C GLN A 126 2.90 16.54 -5.90
N ASP A 127 1.80 17.21 -5.60
CA ASP A 127 1.89 18.39 -4.76
C ASP A 127 2.32 17.92 -3.38
N MET A 128 3.55 18.26 -2.98
CA MET A 128 4.04 17.94 -1.64
C MET A 128 3.21 18.73 -0.63
N GLN A 129 2.19 18.07 -0.10
CA GLN A 129 1.36 18.61 0.97
C GLN A 129 1.94 18.13 2.29
N TYR A 130 2.28 19.06 3.16
CA TYR A 130 2.81 18.73 4.48
C TYR A 130 2.46 19.83 5.48
N ARG A 131 2.45 19.46 6.76
CA ARG A 131 2.33 20.38 7.88
C ARG A 131 3.64 20.38 8.65
N VAL A 132 4.29 21.54 8.71
CA VAL A 132 5.47 21.73 9.57
C VAL A 132 5.04 21.57 11.02
N ILE A 133 5.84 20.83 11.80
CA ILE A 133 5.59 20.56 13.22
C ILE A 133 6.74 21.12 14.06
N SER A 134 6.43 21.49 15.31
CA SER A 134 7.45 21.90 16.28
C SER A 134 8.14 20.69 16.91
N GLU A 135 9.27 20.93 17.58
CA GLU A 135 9.98 19.89 18.32
C GLU A 135 9.14 19.37 19.50
N GLU A 136 8.41 20.26 20.18
CA GLU A 136 7.54 19.88 21.30
C GLU A 136 6.39 18.98 20.86
N GLU A 137 5.78 19.29 19.71
CA GLU A 137 4.73 18.46 19.10
C GLU A 137 5.29 17.09 18.72
N MET A 138 6.46 17.05 18.08
CA MET A 138 7.13 15.81 17.71
C MET A 138 7.48 14.94 18.92
N VAL A 139 7.95 15.54 20.02
CA VAL A 139 8.24 14.83 21.27
C VAL A 139 6.96 14.27 21.90
N ALA A 140 5.85 15.02 21.87
CA ALA A 140 4.56 14.55 22.35
C ALA A 140 4.07 13.35 21.53
N ASP A 141 4.17 13.41 20.21
CA ASP A 141 3.82 12.31 19.30
C ASP A 141 4.65 11.06 19.58
N LEU A 142 5.97 11.19 19.71
CA LEU A 142 6.86 10.07 19.98
C LEU A 142 6.60 9.42 21.35
N LYS A 143 6.27 10.22 22.37
CA LYS A 143 5.87 9.69 23.69
C LYS A 143 4.53 8.98 23.64
N ASN A 144 3.58 9.51 22.86
CA ASN A 144 2.28 8.86 22.66
C ASN A 144 2.39 7.58 21.84
N LEU A 145 3.35 7.48 20.92
CA LEU A 145 3.60 6.27 20.14
C LEU A 145 3.89 5.06 21.06
N ALA A 146 4.63 5.27 22.14
CA ALA A 146 4.90 4.25 23.18
C ALA A 146 3.66 3.83 24.00
N ALA A 147 2.61 4.66 23.99
CA ALA A 147 1.34 4.39 24.67
C ALA A 147 0.25 3.90 23.71
N ALA A 148 0.37 4.25 22.43
CA ALA A 148 -0.55 3.99 21.33
C ALA A 148 0.27 3.76 20.04
N PRO A 149 0.66 2.50 19.74
CA PRO A 149 1.62 2.14 18.68
C PRO A 149 1.20 2.52 17.24
N LEU A 150 -0.01 3.02 17.09
CA LEU A 150 -0.48 3.70 15.91
C LEU A 150 -0.82 5.12 16.39
N ALA A 151 -0.06 6.14 15.98
CA ALA A 151 -0.49 7.52 16.18
C ALA A 151 -1.86 7.69 15.51
N LEU A 152 -2.91 7.59 16.33
CA LEU A 152 -4.32 7.59 15.98
C LEU A 152 -4.88 8.93 16.44
N GLY A 153 -4.38 10.03 15.87
CA GLY A 153 -4.99 11.35 16.04
C GLY A 153 -6.23 11.50 15.17
N GLU A 154 -7.23 12.26 15.65
CA GLU A 154 -8.48 12.51 14.91
C GLU A 154 -8.26 13.30 13.59
N ASP A 155 -7.10 13.96 13.44
CA ASP A 155 -6.73 14.85 12.33
C ASP A 155 -5.69 14.27 11.33
N GLU A 156 -5.34 12.99 11.42
CA GLU A 156 -4.23 12.43 10.64
C GLU A 156 -4.68 11.50 9.50
N ASP A 157 -4.12 11.75 8.30
CA ASP A 157 -4.11 10.79 7.19
C ASP A 157 -3.49 9.49 7.71
N PHE A 158 -4.30 8.43 7.77
CA PHE A 158 -3.89 7.14 8.31
C PHE A 158 -2.77 6.55 7.44
N ARG A 159 -1.53 6.62 7.94
CA ARG A 159 -0.34 6.05 7.30
C ARG A 159 0.10 4.79 8.01
N ILE A 160 0.24 3.71 7.26
CA ILE A 160 0.85 2.49 7.81
C ILE A 160 2.35 2.68 7.82
N SER A 161 2.88 2.80 9.04
CA SER A 161 4.31 2.78 9.30
C SER A 161 4.85 1.35 9.08
N ILE A 162 5.95 1.29 8.33
CA ILE A 162 6.89 0.18 8.04
C ILE A 162 6.67 -1.16 8.80
N ALA A 163 6.82 -2.31 8.13
CA ALA A 163 6.78 -3.63 8.79
C ALA A 163 7.86 -3.82 9.89
N GLY A 164 7.57 -4.62 10.93
CA GLY A 164 8.48 -4.99 12.03
C GLY A 164 7.99 -4.64 13.44
N ALA A 165 8.43 -5.43 14.43
CA ALA A 165 7.89 -5.44 15.81
C ALA A 165 8.15 -4.20 16.67
N GLN A 166 9.12 -3.35 16.32
CA GLN A 166 9.42 -2.11 17.05
C GLN A 166 8.49 -0.99 16.59
N GLU A 167 7.95 -0.22 17.53
CA GLU A 167 7.16 0.97 17.27
C GLU A 167 7.96 1.97 16.45
N LYS A 168 7.35 2.48 15.38
CA LYS A 168 7.99 3.48 14.53
C LYS A 168 7.01 4.44 13.92
N THR A 169 7.45 5.67 13.75
CA THR A 169 6.76 6.71 12.99
C THR A 169 7.70 7.28 11.93
N ALA A 170 7.18 8.01 10.96
CA ALA A 170 7.98 8.57 9.88
C ALA A 170 7.60 10.03 9.60
N TYR A 171 8.62 10.86 9.40
CA TYR A 171 8.47 12.30 9.15
C TYR A 171 9.19 12.73 7.87
N LEU A 172 8.77 13.87 7.32
CA LEU A 172 9.45 14.56 6.24
C LEU A 172 10.43 15.59 6.83
N ARG A 173 11.68 15.61 6.38
CA ARG A 173 12.65 16.66 6.66
C ARG A 173 12.79 17.51 5.41
N ILE A 174 12.32 18.75 5.46
CA ILE A 174 12.36 19.68 4.33
C ILE A 174 12.83 21.05 4.81
N ASP A 175 13.78 21.66 4.09
CA ASP A 175 14.35 22.98 4.39
C ASP A 175 14.77 23.17 5.86
N GLY A 176 15.31 22.13 6.49
CA GLY A 176 15.74 22.17 7.89
C GLY A 176 14.59 22.11 8.93
N HIS A 177 13.38 21.79 8.50
CA HIS A 177 12.20 21.64 9.37
C HIS A 177 11.64 20.22 9.33
N TRP A 178 11.04 19.79 10.45
CA TRP A 178 10.28 18.55 10.51
C TRP A 178 8.84 18.82 10.10
N ALA A 179 8.28 17.91 9.31
CA ALA A 179 6.91 18.02 8.84
C ALA A 179 6.22 16.66 8.83
N LYS A 180 4.91 16.68 9.10
CA LYS A 180 4.00 15.56 8.83
C LYS A 180 3.53 15.67 7.39
N PRO A 181 3.80 14.68 6.52
CA PRO A 181 3.27 14.71 5.17
C PRO A 181 1.74 14.59 5.20
N ARG A 182 1.06 14.96 4.10
CA ARG A 182 -0.38 14.79 3.84
C ARG A 182 -0.58 14.12 2.48
N GLY A 183 -1.67 13.38 2.33
CA GLY A 183 -1.96 12.60 1.13
C GLY A 183 -0.83 11.62 0.78
N ILE A 184 -0.33 11.70 -0.45
CA ILE A 184 0.72 10.81 -0.98
C ILE A 184 2.16 11.35 -0.80
N THR A 185 2.34 12.41 -0.02
CA THR A 185 3.67 13.01 0.17
C THR A 185 4.57 12.04 0.93
N PRO A 186 5.73 11.64 0.39
CA PRO A 186 6.59 10.65 1.02
C PRO A 186 7.23 11.18 2.31
N THR A 187 7.53 10.26 3.23
CA THR A 187 8.41 10.54 4.38
C THR A 187 9.86 10.34 3.99
N SER A 188 10.78 10.87 4.79
CA SER A 188 12.23 10.79 4.54
C SER A 188 13.01 10.16 5.69
N HIS A 189 12.45 10.18 6.91
CA HIS A 189 13.11 9.72 8.12
C HIS A 189 12.16 8.84 8.93
N ILE A 190 12.70 7.74 9.43
CA ILE A 190 11.99 6.79 10.29
C ILE A 190 12.52 6.97 11.71
N PHE A 191 11.62 7.22 12.64
CA PHE A 191 11.91 7.33 14.07
C PHE A 191 11.48 6.04 14.74
N LYS A 192 12.42 5.42 15.46
CA LYS A 192 12.23 4.17 16.19
C LYS A 192 12.41 4.47 17.68
N THR A 193 11.44 4.06 18.49
CA THR A 193 11.45 4.22 19.95
C THR A 193 11.70 2.90 20.67
#